data_AF-A0A4U9U8M2-F1
#
_entry.id   AF-A0A4U9U8M2-F1
#
_cell.length_a   1.000
_cell.length_b   1.000
_cell.length_c   1.000
_cell.angle_alpha   90.00
_cell.angle_beta   90.00
_cell.angle_gamma   90.00
#
_symmetry.space_group_name_H-M   'P 1'
#
loop_
_entity.id
_entity.type
_entity.pdbx_description
1 polymer ?
#
loop_
_entity_poly.entity_id
_entity_poly.type
_entity_poly.pdbx_seq_one_letter_code
_entity_poly.pdbx_strand_id
1 'polypeptide(L)'
;MNITVQSIRFNADQKLIEFIKKKTGKLEQFLDSIIGGECYLRLENVDDEANKISEIKLNIPGSQLFAKGQAKSFEEATDIAVESIRRQINKYKTKSKNTVINNRKEVLLEEEEEEEYD
;
A
#
# COMPACT_ATOMS: atom_id res chain seq x y z
N MET A 1 12.10 -2.07 -4.70
CA MET A 1 10.98 -1.17 -5.06
C MET A 1 11.54 0.23 -5.29
N ASN A 2 11.15 0.87 -6.38
CA ASN A 2 11.46 2.28 -6.61
C ASN A 2 10.38 3.15 -5.98
N ILE A 3 10.77 4.04 -5.06
CA ILE A 3 9.87 5.04 -4.47
C ILE A 3 10.35 6.45 -4.77
N THR A 4 9.43 7.20 -5.38
CA THR A 4 9.59 8.62 -5.65
C THR A 4 8.90 9.41 -4.54
N VAL A 5 9.65 10.30 -3.88
CA VAL A 5 9.09 11.21 -2.87
C VAL A 5 8.98 12.59 -3.51
N GLN A 6 7.78 13.16 -3.48
CA GLN A 6 7.50 14.50 -3.96
C GLN A 6 6.99 15.37 -2.81
N SER A 7 7.54 16.57 -2.69
CA SER A 7 7.08 17.57 -1.72
C SER A 7 6.37 18.69 -2.47
N ILE A 8 5.18 19.06 -2.00
CA ILE A 8 4.31 20.05 -2.63
C ILE A 8 4.21 21.25 -1.70
N ARG A 9 4.59 22.43 -2.21
CA ARG A 9 4.58 23.73 -1.49
C ARG A 9 5.57 23.85 -0.33
N PHE A 10 6.46 22.89 -0.15
CA PHE A 10 7.57 22.99 0.79
C PHE A 10 8.77 22.18 0.28
N ASN A 11 9.95 22.44 0.83
CA ASN A 11 11.15 21.64 0.58
C ASN A 11 11.28 20.60 1.69
N ALA A 12 11.21 19.32 1.33
CA ALA A 12 11.44 18.24 2.28
C ALA A 12 12.93 18.07 2.57
N ASP A 13 13.29 18.05 3.84
CA ASP A 13 14.66 17.77 4.28
C ASP A 13 15.08 16.34 3.91
N GLN A 14 16.37 16.16 3.65
CA GLN A 14 16.92 14.86 3.28
C GLN A 14 16.66 13.77 4.33
N LYS A 15 16.71 14.13 5.62
CA LYS A 15 16.38 13.22 6.73
C LYS A 15 14.93 12.73 6.66
N LEU A 16 13.99 13.60 6.30
CA LEU A 16 12.58 13.25 6.16
C LEU A 16 12.36 12.33 4.96
N ILE A 17 13.02 12.61 3.83
CA ILE A 17 12.98 11.76 2.64
C ILE A 17 13.53 10.36 2.96
N GLU A 18 14.65 10.28 3.67
CA GLU A 18 15.23 9.01 4.13
C GLU A 18 14.31 8.26 5.09
N PHE A 19 13.68 8.96 6.04
CA PHE A 19 12.69 8.38 6.94
C PHE A 19 11.53 7.74 6.17
N ILE A 20 10.95 8.48 5.22
CA ILE A 20 9.83 8.00 4.40
C ILE A 20 10.23 6.80 3.55
N LYS A 21 11.40 6.87 2.89
CA LYS A 21 11.93 5.75 2.09
C LYS A 21 12.15 4.51 2.96
N LYS A 22 12.72 4.67 4.16
CA LYS A 22 12.94 3.58 5.11
C LYS A 22 11.62 2.97 5.60
N LYS A 23 10.62 3.79 5.93
CA LYS A 23 9.31 3.31 6.41
C LYS A 23 8.54 2.60 5.31
N THR A 24 8.49 3.20 4.13
CA THR A 24 7.76 2.64 2.99
C THR A 24 8.47 1.39 2.44
N GLY A 25 9.80 1.32 2.48
CA GLY A 25 10.57 0.12 2.13
C GLY A 25 10.22 -1.12 2.97
N LYS A 26 9.76 -0.94 4.22
CA LYS A 26 9.27 -2.07 5.03
C LYS A 26 8.02 -2.72 4.43
N LEU A 27 7.27 -2.01 3.58
CA LEU A 27 6.07 -2.57 2.92
C LEU A 27 6.42 -3.68 1.93
N GLU A 28 7.65 -3.70 1.37
CA GLU A 28 8.12 -4.81 0.52
C GLU A 28 8.16 -6.13 1.27
N GLN A 29 8.52 -6.12 2.56
CA GLN A 29 8.52 -7.33 3.40
C GLN A 29 7.11 -7.94 3.53
N PHE A 30 6.08 -7.12 3.34
CA PHE A 30 4.70 -7.56 3.38
C PHE A 30 4.14 -7.88 2.01
N LEU A 31 4.76 -7.54 0.89
CA LEU A 31 4.29 -7.88 -0.46
C LEU A 31 5.44 -7.74 -1.47
N ASP A 32 5.93 -8.86 -1.99
CA ASP A 32 7.06 -8.87 -2.93
C ASP A 32 6.66 -8.38 -4.33
N SER A 33 5.36 -8.40 -4.65
CA SER A 33 4.83 -7.99 -5.96
C SER A 33 4.59 -6.48 -6.08
N ILE A 34 5.33 -5.63 -5.36
CA ILE A 34 5.19 -4.18 -5.52
C ILE A 34 6.00 -3.72 -6.73
N ILE A 35 5.33 -3.13 -7.72
CA ILE A 35 5.95 -2.63 -8.96
C ILE A 35 6.70 -1.32 -8.68
N GLY A 36 6.10 -0.44 -7.88
CA GLY A 36 6.66 0.86 -7.54
C GLY A 36 5.74 1.66 -6.63
N GLY A 37 6.22 2.80 -6.16
CA GLY A 37 5.44 3.67 -5.30
C GLY A 37 5.76 5.15 -5.43
N GLU A 38 4.79 5.98 -5.09
CA GLU A 38 4.90 7.43 -5.03
C GLU A 38 4.43 7.91 -3.67
N CYS A 39 5.21 8.77 -3.03
CA CYS A 39 4.82 9.44 -1.80
C CYS A 39 4.74 10.93 -2.05
N TYR A 40 3.59 11.53 -1.74
CA TYR A 40 3.35 12.95 -1.84
C TYR A 40 3.22 13.53 -0.44
N LEU A 41 4.08 14.50 -0.13
CA LEU A 41 4.00 15.29 1.07
C LEU A 41 3.34 16.62 0.73
N ARG A 42 2.27 16.95 1.43
CA ARG A 42 1.52 18.19 1.23
C ARG A 42 1.39 18.92 2.55
N LEU A 43 1.57 20.24 2.48
CA LEU A 43 1.20 21.14 3.56
C LEU A 43 -0.13 21.80 3.20
N GLU A 44 -1.16 21.60 4.03
CA GLU A 44 -2.43 22.31 3.92
C GLU A 44 -2.32 23.68 4.59
N ASN A 45 -2.92 24.70 3.97
CA ASN A 45 -3.02 26.04 4.55
C ASN A 45 -4.31 26.13 5.36
N VAL A 46 -4.37 25.37 6.46
CA VAL A 46 -5.45 25.41 7.44
C VAL A 46 -4.87 25.83 8.79
N ASP A 47 -5.67 26.51 9.61
CA ASP A 47 -5.29 26.93 10.97
C ASP A 47 -5.21 25.75 11.96
N ASP A 48 -5.43 24.53 11.50
CA ASP A 48 -5.28 23.31 12.29
C ASP A 48 -3.81 22.95 12.48
N GLU A 49 -3.45 22.49 13.68
CA GLU A 49 -2.13 21.94 13.96
C GLU A 49 -1.83 20.69 13.12
N ALA A 50 -2.87 19.95 12.71
CA ALA A 50 -2.75 18.75 11.87
C ALA A 50 -2.72 19.07 10.36
N ASN A 51 -1.91 20.03 9.94
CA ASN A 51 -1.86 20.50 8.55
C ASN A 51 -0.90 19.74 7.62
N LYS A 52 -0.24 18.68 8.12
CA LYS A 52 0.73 17.90 7.33
C LYS A 52 0.09 16.63 6.83
N ILE A 53 0.17 16.44 5.52
CA ILE A 53 -0.43 15.31 4.83
C ILE A 53 0.65 14.49 4.13
N SER A 54 0.58 13.18 4.34
CA SER A 54 1.39 12.19 3.65
C SER A 54 0.46 11.25 2.87
N GLU A 55 0.57 11.28 1.55
CA GLU A 55 -0.17 10.42 0.64
C GLU A 55 0.79 9.39 0.05
N ILE A 56 0.46 8.11 0.17
CA ILE A 56 1.27 7.01 -0.37
C ILE A 56 0.44 6.24 -1.37
N LYS A 57 0.96 6.13 -2.59
CA LYS A 57 0.44 5.29 -3.67
C LYS A 57 1.42 4.16 -3.93
N LEU A 58 0.96 2.91 -3.85
CA LEU A 58 1.73 1.74 -4.26
C LEU A 58 1.05 1.04 -5.43
N ASN A 59 1.81 0.77 -6.47
CA ASN A 59 1.35 0.05 -7.64
C ASN A 59 1.68 -1.44 -7.47
N ILE A 60 0.66 -2.29 -7.59
CA ILE A 60 0.77 -3.74 -7.52
C ILE A 60 0.15 -4.35 -8.78
N PRO A 61 0.43 -5.61 -9.14
CA PRO A 61 -0.18 -6.26 -10.28
C PRO A 61 -1.71 -6.25 -10.16
N GLY A 62 -2.38 -5.67 -11.15
CA GLY A 62 -3.84 -5.63 -11.23
C GLY A 62 -4.54 -4.66 -10.28
N SER A 63 -3.82 -3.90 -9.44
CA SER A 63 -4.45 -2.93 -8.54
C SER A 63 -3.49 -1.83 -8.07
N GLN A 64 -4.03 -0.79 -7.45
CA GLN A 64 -3.27 0.26 -6.80
C GLN A 64 -3.74 0.41 -5.36
N LEU A 65 -2.80 0.46 -4.42
CA LEU A 65 -3.07 0.76 -3.03
C LEU A 65 -2.82 2.24 -2.77
N PHE A 66 -3.72 2.88 -2.02
CA PHE A 66 -3.63 4.29 -1.70
C PHE A 66 -3.97 4.53 -0.24
N ALA A 67 -3.17 5.34 0.44
CA ALA A 67 -3.47 5.82 1.77
C ALA A 67 -3.10 7.29 1.91
N LYS A 68 -3.92 8.01 2.70
CA LYS A 68 -3.67 9.38 3.14
C LYS A 68 -3.58 9.37 4.66
N GLY A 69 -2.51 9.94 5.20
CA GLY A 69 -2.36 10.26 6.61
C GLY A 69 -2.27 11.77 6.80
N GLN A 70 -2.90 12.27 7.85
CA GLN A 70 -2.88 13.68 8.24
C GLN A 70 -2.50 13.76 9.71
N ALA A 71 -1.51 14.58 10.05
CA ALA A 71 -1.02 14.73 11.41
C ALA A 71 -0.29 16.06 11.62
N LYS A 72 0.20 16.28 12.84
CA LYS A 72 0.96 17.48 13.21
C LYS A 72 2.41 17.44 12.69
N SER A 73 2.94 16.25 12.41
CA SER A 73 4.27 16.02 11.84
C SER A 73 4.18 15.15 10.56
N PHE A 74 5.15 15.28 9.65
CA PHE A 74 5.17 14.43 8.46
C PHE A 74 5.51 12.98 8.80
N GLU A 75 6.25 12.76 9.88
CA GLU A 75 6.63 11.47 10.42
C GLU A 75 5.39 10.70 10.89
N GLU A 76 4.53 11.32 11.70
CA GLU A 76 3.27 10.73 12.15
C GLU A 76 2.30 10.51 10.99
N ALA A 77 2.15 11.50 10.09
CA ALA A 77 1.29 11.37 8.91
C ALA A 77 1.73 10.19 8.04
N THR A 78 3.05 10.01 7.87
CA THR A 78 3.62 8.89 7.12
C THR A 78 3.37 7.57 7.83
N ASP A 79 3.51 7.51 9.16
CA ASP A 79 3.24 6.27 9.92
C ASP A 79 1.78 5.84 9.80
N ILE A 80 0.83 6.78 9.87
CA ILE A 80 -0.60 6.52 9.65
C ILE A 80 -0.85 5.98 8.22
N ALA A 81 -0.23 6.59 7.21
CA ALA A 81 -0.38 6.17 5.83
C ALA A 81 0.21 4.77 5.60
N VAL A 82 1.41 4.49 6.14
CA VAL A 82 2.08 3.19 6.04
C VAL A 82 1.27 2.09 6.72
N GLU A 83 0.71 2.35 7.90
CA GLU A 83 -0.15 1.38 8.58
C GLU A 83 -1.41 1.07 7.77
N SER A 84 -2.02 2.10 7.18
CA SER A 84 -3.20 1.94 6.32
C SER A 84 -2.89 1.09 5.08
N ILE A 85 -1.75 1.33 4.42
CA ILE A 85 -1.30 0.48 3.30
C ILE A 85 -1.05 -0.95 3.76
N ARG A 86 -0.39 -1.17 4.91
CA ARG A 86 -0.16 -2.51 5.46
C ARG A 86 -1.46 -3.28 5.66
N ARG A 87 -2.51 -2.62 6.17
CA ARG A 87 -3.85 -3.21 6.31
C ARG A 87 -4.45 -3.55 4.93
N GLN A 88 -4.28 -2.69 3.93
CA GLN A 88 -4.73 -2.97 2.56
C GLN A 88 -3.97 -4.14 1.91
N ILE A 89 -2.65 -4.23 2.09
CA ILE A 89 -1.82 -5.36 1.64
C ILE A 89 -2.35 -6.67 2.25
N ASN A 90 -2.62 -6.68 3.55
CA ASN A 90 -3.17 -7.87 4.21
C ASN A 90 -4.52 -8.29 3.62
N LYS A 91 -5.43 -7.33 3.39
CA LYS A 91 -6.72 -7.59 2.73
C LYS A 91 -6.54 -8.13 1.30
N TYR A 92 -5.61 -7.55 0.54
CA TYR A 92 -5.29 -7.98 -0.82
C TYR A 92 -4.77 -9.42 -0.85
N LYS A 93 -3.85 -9.77 0.06
CA LYS A 93 -3.34 -11.14 0.20
C LYS A 93 -4.43 -12.14 0.58
N THR A 94 -5.32 -11.79 1.52
CA THR A 94 -6.44 -12.67 1.90
C THR A 94 -7.42 -12.87 0.75
N LYS A 95 -7.77 -11.81 0.02
CA LYS A 95 -8.67 -11.92 -1.13
C LYS A 95 -8.06 -12.74 -2.27
N SER A 96 -6.77 -12.55 -2.54
CA SER A 96 -6.04 -13.35 -3.54
C SER A 96 -6.02 -14.83 -3.16
N LYS A 97 -5.79 -15.16 -1.89
CA LYS A 97 -5.86 -16.55 -1.40
C LYS A 97 -7.26 -17.15 -1.54
N ASN A 98 -8.31 -16.43 -1.13
CA ASN A 98 -9.68 -16.94 -1.22
C ASN A 98 -10.13 -17.14 -2.68
N THR A 99 -9.73 -16.25 -3.59
CA THR A 99 -10.08 -16.38 -5.02
C THR A 99 -9.44 -17.62 -5.63
N VAL A 100 -8.15 -17.87 -5.33
CA VAL A 100 -7.45 -19.06 -5.84
C VAL A 100 -8.02 -20.36 -5.25
N ILE A 101 -8.39 -20.36 -3.95
CA ILE A 101 -8.97 -21.55 -3.30
C ILE A 101 -10.34 -21.89 -3.88
N ASN A 102 -11.20 -20.89 -4.13
CA ASN A 102 -12.52 -21.13 -4.71
C ASN A 102 -12.40 -21.71 -6.12
N ASN A 103 -11.59 -21.09 -6.99
CA ASN A 103 -11.39 -21.58 -8.34
C ASN A 103 -10.79 -23.00 -8.35
N ARG A 104 -9.85 -23.31 -7.45
CA ARG A 104 -9.26 -24.66 -7.38
C ARG A 104 -10.25 -25.72 -6.88
N LYS A 105 -11.18 -25.34 -5.99
CA LYS A 105 -12.25 -26.25 -5.54
C LYS A 105 -13.25 -26.54 -6.64
N GLU A 106 -13.63 -25.55 -7.44
CA GLU A 106 -14.52 -25.73 -8.58
C GLU A 106 -13.91 -26.68 -9.61
N VAL A 107 -12.64 -26.49 -9.97
CA VAL A 107 -11.94 -27.37 -10.93
C VAL A 107 -11.85 -28.82 -10.45
N LEU A 108 -11.56 -29.05 -9.16
CA LEU A 108 -11.48 -30.40 -8.60
C LEU A 108 -12.84 -31.11 -8.56
N LEU A 109 -13.93 -30.36 -8.34
CA LEU A 109 -15.29 -30.92 -8.35
C LEU A 109 -15.74 -31.29 -9.77
N GLU A 110 -15.37 -30.49 -10.77
CA GLU A 110 -15.61 -30.81 -12.19
C GLU A 110 -14.83 -32.06 -12.63
N GLU A 111 -13.57 -32.21 -12.21
CA GLU A 111 -12.76 -33.41 -12.49
C GLU A 111 -13.33 -34.68 -11.81
N GLU A 112 -13.80 -34.58 -10.56
CA GLU A 112 -14.46 -35.71 -9.87
C GLU A 112 -15.81 -36.08 -10.51
N GLU A 113 -16.59 -35.10 -10.96
CA GLU A 113 -17.84 -35.36 -11.68
C GLU A 113 -17.57 -36.00 -13.05
N GLU A 114 -16.52 -35.63 -13.79
CA GLU A 114 -16.19 -36.28 -15.08
C GLU A 114 -15.70 -37.74 -14.91
N GLU A 115 -14.98 -38.07 -13.84
CA GLU A 115 -14.52 -39.45 -13.56
C GLU A 115 -15.63 -40.41 -13.13
N GLU A 116 -16.81 -39.92 -12.69
CA GLU A 116 -17.93 -40.76 -12.25
C GLU A 116 -18.80 -41.29 -13.41
N TYR A 117 -18.59 -40.82 -14.65
CA TYR A 117 -19.38 -41.20 -15.83
C TYR A 117 -18.65 -42.07 -16.87
N ASP A 118 -17.39 -42.47 -16.65
CA ASP A 118 -16.61 -43.41 -17.47
C ASP A 118 -16.55 -44.83 -16.86
#